data_AF-A0A2T0XCH2-F1
#
_entry.id   AF-A0A2T0XCH2-F1
#
_cell.length_a   1.000
_cell.length_b   1.000
_cell.length_c   1.000
_cell.angle_alpha   90.00
_cell.angle_beta   90.00
_cell.angle_gamma   90.00
#
_symmetry.space_group_name_H-M   'P 1'
#
loop_
_entity.id
_entity.type
_entity.pdbx_description
1 polymer ?
#
loop_
_entity_poly.entity_id
_entity_poly.type
_entity_poly.pdbx_seq_one_letter_code
_entity_poly.pdbx_strand_id
1 'polypeptide(L)' 'SQSNGITEGFHTKMEMMSRRAYGFRNFENYRLRVLAHCGWNGIFSRV' A
#
# COMPACT_ATOMS: atom_id res chain seq x y z
N SER A 1 -3.71 -24.47 -9.43
CA SER A 1 -3.47 -23.89 -8.11
C SER A 1 -3.41 -22.38 -8.25
N GLN A 2 -4.43 -21.66 -7.78
CA GLN A 2 -4.45 -20.20 -7.84
C GLN A 2 -3.51 -19.67 -6.75
N SER A 3 -2.35 -19.16 -7.14
CA SER A 3 -1.36 -18.65 -6.20
C SER A 3 -1.80 -17.28 -5.70
N ASN A 4 -2.10 -17.17 -4.40
CA ASN A 4 -2.44 -15.90 -3.73
C ASN A 4 -1.24 -14.95 -3.57
N GLY A 5 -0.10 -15.24 -4.21
CA GLY A 5 1.17 -14.54 -3.99
C GLY A 5 1.10 -13.04 -4.27
N ILE A 6 0.23 -12.61 -5.20
CA ILE A 6 0.01 -11.18 -5.46
C ILE A 6 -0.65 -10.51 -4.26
N THR A 7 -1.76 -11.07 -3.77
CA THR A 7 -2.50 -10.54 -2.62
C THR A 7 -1.67 -10.60 -1.34
N GLU A 8 -0.94 -11.69 -1.12
CA GLU A 8 -0.04 -11.83 0.03
C GLU A 8 1.10 -10.81 0.00
N GLY A 9 1.72 -10.57 -1.16
CA GLY A 9 2.74 -9.55 -1.32
C GLY A 9 2.24 -8.14 -1.01
N PHE A 10 1.02 -7.81 -1.43
CA PHE A 10 0.37 -6.55 -1.06
C PHE A 10 0.11 -6.46 0.44
N HIS A 11 -0.40 -7.54 1.06
CA HIS A 11 -0.68 -7.59 2.50
C HIS A 11 0.59 -7.39 3.34
N THR A 12 1.70 -8.06 2.99
CA THR A 12 2.99 -7.88 3.68
C THR A 12 3.50 -6.44 3.55
N LYS A 13 3.35 -5.82 2.37
CA LYS A 13 3.78 -4.42 2.16
C LYS A 13 2.96 -3.45 3.00
N MET A 14 1.64 -3.65 3.05
CA MET A 14 0.72 -2.86 3.87
C MET A 14 1.07 -2.96 5.36
N GLU A 15 1.32 -4.16 5.85
CA GLU A 15 1.71 -4.37 7.25
C GLU A 15 3.05 -3.69 7.58
N MET A 16 4.06 -3.84 6.70
CA MET A 16 5.34 -3.15 6.86
C MET A 16 5.20 -1.61 6.89
N MET A 17 4.32 -1.05 6.07
CA MET A 17 4.05 0.39 6.06
C MET A 17 3.48 0.86 7.39
N SER A 18 2.52 0.12 7.95
CA SER A 18 1.90 0.44 9.25
C SER A 18 2.89 0.31 10.40
N ARG A 19 3.75 -0.73 10.39
CA ARG A 19 4.81 -0.91 11.39
C ARG A 19 5.86 0.21 11.34
N ARG A 20 6.32 0.60 10.15
CA ARG A 20 7.31 1.69 9.96
C ARG A 20 6.76 3.07 10.29
N ALA A 21 5.46 3.29 10.11
CA ALA A 21 4.81 4.55 10.44
C ALA A 21 4.40 4.65 11.93
N TYR A 22 4.63 3.61 12.73
CA TYR A 22 4.13 3.48 14.11
C TYR A 22 2.60 3.65 14.22
N GLY A 23 1.87 3.23 13.18
CA GLY A 23 0.44 3.44 13.03
C GLY A 23 0.08 4.72 12.26
N PHE A 24 -0.84 4.58 11.31
CA PHE A 24 -1.39 5.74 10.60
C PHE A 24 -2.47 6.41 11.46
N ARG A 25 -2.21 7.63 11.92
CA ARG A 25 -3.21 8.45 12.64
C ARG A 25 -4.39 8.88 11.78
N ASN A 26 -4.22 8.92 10.45
CA ASN A 26 -5.26 9.27 9.49
C ASN A 26 -5.32 8.24 8.37
N PHE A 27 -6.51 7.74 8.06
CA PHE A 27 -6.74 6.76 7.00
C PHE A 27 -6.41 7.32 5.62
N GLU A 28 -6.57 8.63 5.42
CA GLU A 28 -6.17 9.30 4.18
C GLU A 28 -4.66 9.16 3.90
N ASN A 29 -3.84 9.32 4.94
CA ASN A 29 -2.38 9.14 4.85
C ASN A 29 -1.99 7.68 4.59
N TYR A 30 -2.76 6.72 5.13
CA TYR A 30 -2.59 5.30 4.81
C TYR A 30 -2.86 5.03 3.32
N ARG A 31 -3.98 5.52 2.79
CA ARG A 31 -4.36 5.34 1.39
C ARG A 31 -3.32 5.94 0.44
N LEU A 32 -2.85 7.16 0.72
CA LEU A 32 -1.81 7.82 -0.09
C LEU A 32 -0.52 7.00 -0.13
N ARG A 33 -0.11 6.41 1.00
CA ARG A 33 1.09 5.56 1.06
C ARG A 33 0.90 4.22 0.34
N VAL A 34 -0.27 3.61 0.46
CA VAL A 34 -0.60 2.39 -0.30
C VAL A 34 -0.58 2.67 -1.79
N LEU A 35 -1.17 3.77 -2.24
CA LEU A 35 -1.13 4.19 -3.64
C LEU A 35 0.32 4.43 -4.11
N ALA A 36 1.15 5.11 -3.31
CA ALA A 36 2.55 5.36 -3.65
C ALA A 36 3.40 4.07 -3.75
N HIS A 37 3.13 3.04 -2.94
CA HIS A 37 3.95 1.82 -2.91
C HIS A 37 3.40 0.67 -3.76
N CYS A 38 2.08 0.60 -3.94
CA CYS A 38 1.38 -0.54 -4.51
C CYS A 38 0.56 -0.20 -5.76
N GLY A 39 0.27 1.08 -6.01
CA GLY A 39 -0.51 1.54 -7.17
C GLY A 39 0.23 2.54 -8.07
N TRP A 40 1.49 2.86 -7.77
CA TRP A 40 2.25 3.88 -8.48
C TRP A 40 2.86 3.30 -9.76
N ASN A 41 2.29 3.65 -10.90
CA ASN A 41 2.83 3.29 -12.23
C ASN A 41 3.55 4.47 -12.91
N GLY A 42 4.05 5.44 -12.13
CA GLY A 42 4.82 6.58 -12.65
C GLY A 42 3.99 7.77 -13.14
N ILE A 43 2.65 7.65 -13.26
CA ILE A 43 1.78 8.72 -13.74
C ILE A 43 0.86 9.17 -12.59
N PHE A 44 1.12 10.37 -12.05
CA PHE A 44 0.21 11.02 -11.12
C PHE A 44 -0.93 11.66 -11.94
N SER A 45 -1.88 10.86 -12.41
CA SER A 45 -3.10 11.42 -12.98
C SER A 45 -3.95 11.97 -11.84
N ARG A 46 -3.76 13.24 -11.52
CA ARG A 46 -4.70 14.03 -10.73
C ARG A 46 -5.92 14.26 -11.62
N VAL A 47 -6.90 13.36 -11.54
CA VAL A 47 -8.25 13.64 -12.06
C VAL A 47 -8.96 14.64 -11.16
#